data_AF-A0A8J7RBE8-F1
#
_entry.id   AF-A0A8J7RBE8-F1
#
_cell.length_a   1.000
_cell.length_b   1.000
_cell.length_c   1.000
_cell.angle_alpha   90.00
_cell.angle_beta   90.00
_cell.angle_gamma   90.00
#
_symmetry.space_group_name_H-M   'P 1'
#
loop_
_entity.id
_entity.type
_entity.pdbx_description
1 polymer ?
#
loop_
_entity_poly.entity_id
_entity_poly.type
_entity_poly.pdbx_seq_one_letter_code
_entity_poly.pdbx_strand_id
1 'polypeptide(L)'
;EPKDEAHFEYSWQWAYRERFEKAGLTAILGCGFDPGVSAIFVAHAAKHHFDEIHYLDIVDCNAGNHGMAFATNFNPEINIREVTQNGKYWEDGKWIVTKPHEIHQPLTYPGIGERESYLIYHEELESLVLNFPTIKRARFWMTFGQEYLTHLRVIQNIGMARIDPIIYNGVEIVPIQFLKAVLPDPKSLGANYTGQTSIGCRIRGVKNGEEHTYYIYNNCDHEEAFKETGTQAVSYTTGVPAALGAAMFAKGYWRKPGVHNVEEFDPDPFLAELGEQGLPWVELHDINLEL
;
A
#
# COMPACT_ATOMS: atom_id res chain seq x y z
N GLU A 1 10.42 -12.82 -6.04
CA GLU A 1 9.98 -13.61 -4.87
C GLU A 1 10.27 -15.09 -5.09
N PRO A 2 10.57 -15.84 -4.02
CA PRO A 2 10.51 -17.29 -4.05
C PRO A 2 9.08 -17.74 -4.40
N LYS A 3 8.93 -18.76 -5.23
CA LYS A 3 7.59 -19.29 -5.58
C LYS A 3 6.82 -19.81 -4.36
N ASP A 4 7.57 -20.24 -3.33
CA ASP A 4 7.04 -21.03 -2.22
C ASP A 4 6.92 -20.22 -0.91
N GLU A 5 7.39 -18.97 -0.86
CA GLU A 5 7.36 -18.11 0.34
C GLU A 5 6.87 -16.70 -0.04
N ALA A 6 5.80 -16.22 0.62
CA ALA A 6 5.33 -14.83 0.47
C ALA A 6 6.05 -14.02 1.53
N HIS A 7 7.28 -13.61 1.21
CA HIS A 7 8.04 -12.67 2.00
C HIS A 7 8.20 -11.42 1.13
N PHE A 8 7.35 -10.42 1.37
CA PHE A 8 7.52 -9.08 0.84
C PHE A 8 8.61 -8.41 1.69
N GLU A 9 9.84 -8.36 1.21
CA GLU A 9 10.97 -7.74 1.92
C GLU A 9 11.94 -7.09 0.94
N TYR A 10 12.58 -6.00 1.36
CA TYR A 10 13.53 -5.28 0.51
C TYR A 10 14.95 -5.88 0.48
N SER A 11 15.26 -6.82 1.38
CA SER A 11 16.63 -7.32 1.60
C SER A 11 17.32 -7.80 0.32
N TRP A 12 16.61 -8.52 -0.55
CA TRP A 12 17.11 -9.03 -1.83
C TRP A 12 17.42 -7.91 -2.83
N GLN A 13 16.60 -6.87 -2.87
CA GLN A 13 16.78 -5.73 -3.79
C GLN A 13 17.88 -4.80 -3.27
N TRP A 14 17.93 -4.54 -1.96
CA TRP A 14 18.98 -3.76 -1.33
C TRP A 14 20.38 -4.38 -1.48
N ALA A 15 20.48 -5.71 -1.59
CA ALA A 15 21.74 -6.39 -1.88
C ALA A 15 22.39 -5.94 -3.22
N TYR A 16 21.65 -5.29 -4.12
CA TYR A 16 22.16 -4.74 -5.37
C TYR A 16 22.69 -3.30 -5.26
N ARG A 17 22.57 -2.65 -4.09
CA ARG A 17 22.91 -1.22 -3.90
C ARG A 17 24.32 -0.89 -4.39
N GLU A 18 25.35 -1.59 -3.91
CA GLU A 18 26.75 -1.36 -4.30
C GLU A 18 27.00 -1.66 -5.79
N ARG A 19 26.34 -2.67 -6.35
CA ARG A 19 26.49 -3.05 -7.77
C ARG A 19 25.91 -2.00 -8.70
N PHE A 20 24.74 -1.45 -8.35
CA PHE A 20 24.10 -0.38 -9.11
C PHE A 20 24.88 0.93 -9.01
N GLU A 21 25.37 1.26 -7.81
CA GLU A 21 26.20 2.44 -7.57
C GLU A 21 27.48 2.42 -8.42
N LYS A 22 28.24 1.31 -8.38
CA LYS A 22 29.46 1.11 -9.20
C LYS A 22 29.20 1.17 -10.71
N ALA A 23 28.01 0.75 -11.15
CA ALA A 23 27.62 0.79 -12.55
C ALA A 23 27.07 2.16 -12.99
N GLY A 24 26.90 3.11 -12.07
CA GLY A 24 26.24 4.39 -12.36
C GLY A 24 24.74 4.25 -12.71
N LEU A 25 24.10 3.16 -12.26
CA LEU A 25 22.69 2.85 -12.51
C LEU A 25 21.84 3.24 -11.30
N THR A 26 20.59 3.62 -11.54
CA THR A 26 19.60 3.90 -10.49
C THR A 26 18.51 2.83 -10.52
N ALA A 27 18.20 2.26 -9.36
CA ALA A 27 16.97 1.51 -9.13
C ALA A 27 16.11 2.27 -8.12
N ILE A 28 14.84 2.48 -8.47
CA ILE A 28 13.83 3.12 -7.63
C ILE A 28 12.87 2.01 -7.18
N LEU A 29 12.78 1.80 -5.87
CA LEU A 29 11.98 0.74 -5.27
C LEU A 29 10.67 1.31 -4.72
N GLY A 30 9.58 0.54 -4.85
CA GLY A 30 8.28 0.86 -4.27
C GLY A 30 7.73 2.21 -4.75
N CYS A 31 7.39 2.31 -6.04
CA CYS A 31 6.89 3.55 -6.65
C CYS A 31 5.44 3.39 -7.15
N GLY A 32 4.58 2.80 -6.31
CA GLY A 32 3.12 2.78 -6.49
C GLY A 32 2.47 3.84 -5.58
N PHE A 33 1.35 3.50 -4.94
CA PHE A 33 0.81 4.32 -3.86
C PHE A 33 1.42 3.90 -2.52
N ASP A 34 1.26 2.64 -2.15
CA ASP A 34 1.75 2.00 -0.94
C ASP A 34 2.33 0.63 -1.33
N PRO A 35 3.67 0.47 -1.36
CA PRO A 35 4.69 1.49 -1.16
C PRO A 35 4.77 2.50 -2.33
N GLY A 36 5.11 3.75 -2.00
CA GLY A 36 5.29 4.82 -2.99
C GLY A 36 4.89 6.18 -2.45
N VAL A 37 3.75 6.69 -2.91
CA VAL A 37 3.15 7.92 -2.40
C VAL A 37 3.07 7.96 -0.86
N SER A 38 2.75 6.85 -0.19
CA SER A 38 2.77 6.75 1.28
C SER A 38 4.14 7.12 1.87
N ALA A 39 5.22 6.58 1.32
CA ALA A 39 6.58 6.88 1.75
C ALA A 39 7.04 8.30 1.34
N ILE A 40 6.60 8.79 0.17
CA ILE A 40 6.84 10.17 -0.29
C ILE A 40 6.13 11.17 0.63
N PHE A 41 4.91 10.87 1.08
CA PHE A 41 4.16 11.65 2.07
C PHE A 41 4.90 11.71 3.41
N VAL A 42 5.47 10.61 3.88
CA VAL A 42 6.30 10.61 5.09
C VAL A 42 7.56 11.45 4.91
N ALA A 43 8.24 11.35 3.75
CA ALA A 43 9.40 12.19 3.43
C ALA A 43 9.05 13.68 3.38
N HIS A 44 7.90 14.03 2.79
CA HIS A 44 7.37 15.39 2.76
C HIS A 44 7.08 15.92 4.17
N ALA A 45 6.42 15.12 5.01
CA ALA A 45 6.16 15.47 6.40
C ALA A 45 7.46 15.68 7.19
N ALA A 46 8.45 14.80 7.01
CA ALA A 46 9.76 14.93 7.65
C ALA A 46 10.52 16.17 7.17
N LYS A 47 10.42 16.54 5.89
CA LYS A 47 11.12 17.68 5.31
C LYS A 47 10.54 19.01 5.78
N HIS A 48 9.21 19.12 5.85
CA HIS A 48 8.53 20.42 6.00
C HIS A 48 7.88 20.63 7.37
N HIS A 49 7.40 19.56 8.02
CA HIS A 49 6.49 19.66 9.16
C HIS A 49 7.06 19.18 10.48
N PHE A 50 8.07 18.30 10.46
CA PHE A 50 8.64 17.70 11.67
C PHE A 50 10.16 17.87 11.74
N ASP A 51 10.70 17.88 12.95
CA ASP A 51 12.13 17.63 13.22
C ASP A 51 12.33 16.14 13.53
N GLU A 52 11.33 15.52 14.20
CA GLU A 52 11.28 14.10 14.48
C GLU A 52 9.87 13.55 14.25
N ILE A 53 9.74 12.43 13.55
CA ILE A 53 8.49 11.68 13.45
C ILE A 53 8.52 10.56 14.49
N HIS A 54 7.53 10.48 15.38
CA HIS A 54 7.51 9.46 16.44
C HIS A 54 6.48 8.35 16.18
N TYR A 55 5.34 8.69 15.59
CA TYR A 55 4.27 7.73 15.32
C TYR A 55 3.78 7.89 13.89
N LEU A 56 3.65 6.76 13.21
CA LEU A 56 3.17 6.65 11.85
C LEU A 56 2.07 5.60 11.77
N ASP A 57 0.93 5.99 11.23
CA ASP A 57 -0.14 5.10 10.80
C ASP A 57 -0.42 5.35 9.33
N ILE A 58 -0.08 4.38 8.48
CA ILE A 58 -0.51 4.37 7.08
C ILE A 58 -1.91 3.75 7.06
N VAL A 59 -2.85 4.42 6.40
CA VAL A 59 -4.25 4.01 6.34
C VAL A 59 -4.67 3.88 4.89
N ASP A 60 -5.12 2.69 4.50
CA ASP A 60 -5.67 2.36 3.18
C ASP A 60 -7.13 1.94 3.33
N CYS A 61 -8.02 2.71 2.73
CA CYS A 61 -9.42 2.38 2.58
C CYS A 61 -9.80 2.25 1.11
N ASN A 62 -10.39 1.10 0.76
CA ASN A 62 -11.18 0.97 -0.45
C ASN A 62 -12.66 0.87 -0.09
N ALA A 63 -13.39 1.99 -0.21
CA ALA A 63 -14.82 2.06 -0.01
C ALA A 63 -15.61 1.90 -1.31
N GLY A 64 -15.01 1.29 -2.33
CA GLY A 64 -15.69 1.03 -3.58
C GLY A 64 -16.67 -0.14 -3.48
N ASN A 65 -17.66 -0.16 -4.38
CA ASN A 65 -18.55 -1.30 -4.61
C ASN A 65 -18.58 -1.68 -6.09
N HIS A 66 -18.20 -2.92 -6.41
CA HIS A 66 -18.21 -3.47 -7.78
C HIS A 66 -19.44 -4.34 -8.08
N GLY A 67 -20.40 -4.46 -7.16
CA GLY A 67 -21.67 -5.18 -7.35
C GLY A 67 -21.58 -6.71 -7.36
N MET A 68 -20.39 -7.28 -7.11
CA MET A 68 -20.19 -8.74 -7.07
C MET A 68 -20.13 -9.22 -5.62
N ALA A 69 -20.51 -10.47 -5.35
CA ALA A 69 -20.42 -11.06 -4.01
C ALA A 69 -18.98 -11.16 -3.49
N PHE A 70 -18.03 -11.47 -4.37
CA PHE A 70 -16.61 -11.49 -4.09
C PHE A 70 -15.82 -11.33 -5.39
N ALA A 71 -14.87 -10.42 -5.41
CA ALA A 71 -13.89 -10.26 -6.47
C ALA A 71 -12.59 -9.71 -5.88
N THR A 72 -11.47 -9.91 -6.58
CA THR A 72 -10.19 -9.35 -6.20
C THR A 72 -9.80 -8.26 -7.21
N ASN A 73 -9.28 -7.14 -6.74
CA ASN A 73 -8.84 -6.05 -7.63
C ASN A 73 -7.51 -6.36 -8.35
N PHE A 74 -6.79 -7.37 -7.86
CA PHE A 74 -5.52 -7.85 -8.40
C PHE A 74 -5.53 -9.37 -8.53
N ASN A 75 -4.36 -9.96 -8.76
CA ASN A 75 -4.19 -11.41 -8.82
C ASN A 75 -4.70 -12.07 -7.52
N PRO A 76 -5.72 -12.95 -7.59
CA PRO A 76 -6.30 -13.59 -6.41
C PRO A 76 -5.28 -14.34 -5.54
N GLU A 77 -4.25 -14.92 -6.15
CA GLU A 77 -3.20 -15.63 -5.41
C GLU A 77 -2.43 -14.69 -4.49
N ILE A 78 -2.05 -13.51 -5.01
CA ILE A 78 -1.28 -12.51 -4.27
C ILE A 78 -2.15 -11.93 -3.16
N ASN A 79 -3.35 -11.46 -3.53
CA ASN A 79 -4.26 -10.82 -2.59
C ASN A 79 -4.68 -11.74 -1.44
N ILE A 80 -5.01 -13.02 -1.71
CA ILE A 80 -5.36 -13.96 -0.64
C ILE A 80 -4.18 -14.22 0.30
N ARG A 81 -2.95 -14.29 -0.22
CA ARG A 81 -1.74 -14.49 0.62
C ARG A 81 -1.45 -13.25 1.47
N GLU A 82 -1.56 -12.06 0.91
CA GLU A 82 -1.35 -10.79 1.62
C GLU A 82 -2.33 -10.57 2.76
N VAL A 83 -3.61 -10.90 2.55
CA VAL A 83 -4.64 -10.69 3.58
C VAL A 83 -4.57 -11.75 4.68
N THR A 84 -4.03 -12.94 4.38
CA THR A 84 -4.09 -14.08 5.32
C THR A 84 -2.78 -14.33 6.07
N GLN A 85 -1.74 -13.55 5.77
CA GLN A 85 -0.49 -13.57 6.53
C GLN A 85 -0.68 -13.01 7.94
N ASN A 86 0.27 -13.32 8.82
CA ASN A 86 0.35 -12.69 10.13
C ASN A 86 0.52 -11.17 9.99
N GLY A 87 -0.17 -10.40 10.83
CA GLY A 87 0.11 -8.97 10.92
C GLY A 87 1.51 -8.75 11.47
N LYS A 88 2.17 -7.67 11.06
CA LYS A 88 3.50 -7.29 11.54
C LYS A 88 3.62 -5.77 11.52
N TYR A 89 4.03 -5.19 12.65
CA TYR A 89 4.25 -3.74 12.77
C TYR A 89 5.51 -3.44 13.58
N TRP A 90 5.99 -2.20 13.54
CA TRP A 90 7.20 -1.78 14.24
C TRP A 90 6.87 -0.99 15.50
N GLU A 91 7.50 -1.32 16.62
CA GLU A 91 7.36 -0.59 17.88
C GLU A 91 8.62 -0.71 18.73
N ASP A 92 9.15 0.42 19.20
CA ASP A 92 10.31 0.53 20.10
C ASP A 92 11.52 -0.33 19.69
N GLY A 93 11.91 -0.25 18.41
CA GLY A 93 13.12 -0.93 17.93
C GLY A 93 12.94 -2.40 17.56
N LYS A 94 11.70 -2.93 17.55
CA LYS A 94 11.41 -4.34 17.27
C LYS A 94 10.18 -4.50 16.39
N TRP A 95 10.19 -5.58 15.61
CA TRP A 95 9.03 -6.07 14.89
C TRP A 95 8.13 -6.87 15.82
N ILE A 96 6.86 -6.49 15.90
CA ILE A 96 5.82 -7.21 16.63
C ILE A 96 4.97 -7.97 15.60
N VAL A 97 4.77 -9.27 15.83
CA VAL A 97 3.98 -10.15 14.96
C VAL A 97 2.68 -10.52 15.67
N THR A 98 1.57 -10.45 14.95
CA THR A 98 0.22 -10.76 15.43
C THR A 98 -0.40 -11.89 14.60
N LYS A 99 -1.49 -12.49 15.06
CA LYS A 99 -2.27 -13.39 14.19
C LYS A 99 -2.96 -12.58 13.08
N PRO A 100 -3.34 -13.23 11.95
CA PRO A 100 -4.06 -12.55 10.88
C PRO A 100 -5.34 -11.91 11.43
N HIS A 101 -5.54 -10.61 11.15
CA HIS A 101 -6.71 -9.84 11.58
C HIS A 101 -6.92 -9.74 13.10
N GLU A 102 -5.89 -9.99 13.92
CA GLU A 102 -6.01 -9.97 15.40
C GLU A 102 -6.30 -8.58 15.96
N ILE A 103 -5.73 -7.54 15.34
CA ILE A 103 -5.89 -6.15 15.76
C ILE A 103 -6.69 -5.44 14.67
N HIS A 104 -7.86 -4.94 15.04
CA HIS A 104 -8.72 -4.16 14.16
C HIS A 104 -9.51 -3.13 14.97
N GLN A 105 -9.87 -2.04 14.33
CA GLN A 105 -10.77 -1.03 14.87
C GLN A 105 -11.40 -0.19 13.75
N PRO A 106 -12.55 0.45 14.01
CA PRO A 106 -13.09 1.46 13.11
C PRO A 106 -12.15 2.66 13.00
N LEU A 107 -11.83 3.08 11.77
CA LEU A 107 -11.13 4.33 11.48
C LEU A 107 -12.02 5.22 10.61
N THR A 108 -12.00 6.53 10.85
CA THR A 108 -12.72 7.52 10.02
C THR A 108 -11.87 7.96 8.85
N TYR A 109 -12.40 7.86 7.62
CA TYR A 109 -11.73 8.32 6.40
C TYR A 109 -12.41 9.58 5.84
N PRO A 110 -11.68 10.67 5.55
CA PRO A 110 -12.27 11.90 5.02
C PRO A 110 -13.07 11.65 3.74
N GLY A 111 -14.29 12.18 3.66
CA GLY A 111 -15.18 11.98 2.51
C GLY A 111 -15.83 10.60 2.41
N ILE A 112 -15.41 9.62 3.22
CA ILE A 112 -15.90 8.22 3.17
C ILE A 112 -16.66 7.82 4.45
N GLY A 113 -16.19 8.30 5.61
CA GLY A 113 -16.70 7.94 6.93
C GLY A 113 -16.00 6.74 7.56
N GLU A 114 -16.62 6.17 8.60
CA GLU A 114 -16.07 5.07 9.40
C GLU A 114 -15.98 3.76 8.63
N ARG A 115 -14.83 3.09 8.67
CA ARG A 115 -14.62 1.74 8.10
C ARG A 115 -13.80 0.89 9.05
N GLU A 116 -14.20 -0.37 9.20
CA GLU A 116 -13.44 -1.35 9.97
C GLU A 116 -12.09 -1.61 9.30
N SER A 117 -11.01 -1.36 10.03
CA SER A 117 -9.65 -1.39 9.51
C SER A 117 -8.81 -2.36 10.32
N TYR A 118 -8.01 -3.16 9.63
CA TYR A 118 -7.25 -4.25 10.20
C TYR A 118 -5.76 -3.94 10.08
N LEU A 119 -5.02 -4.18 11.16
CA LEU A 119 -3.57 -4.06 11.14
C LEU A 119 -3.00 -5.24 10.35
N ILE A 120 -2.29 -4.93 9.28
CA ILE A 120 -1.60 -5.91 8.44
C ILE A 120 -0.13 -5.53 8.29
N TYR A 121 0.68 -6.48 7.83
CA TYR A 121 2.03 -6.18 7.39
C TYR A 121 2.00 -5.49 6.02
N HIS A 122 2.86 -4.49 5.83
CA HIS A 122 3.09 -3.85 4.54
C HIS A 122 4.56 -3.46 4.38
N GLU A 123 5.07 -3.52 3.14
CA GLU A 123 6.51 -3.53 2.85
C GLU A 123 7.23 -2.20 3.12
N GLU A 124 6.59 -1.04 2.91
CA GLU A 124 7.21 0.28 3.18
C GLU A 124 7.55 0.49 4.65
N LEU A 125 6.92 -0.24 5.57
CA LEU A 125 7.30 -0.17 6.98
C LEU A 125 8.77 -0.53 7.17
N GLU A 126 9.34 -1.44 6.35
CA GLU A 126 10.74 -1.83 6.47
C GLU A 126 11.71 -0.72 6.08
N SER A 127 11.41 0.04 5.02
CA SER A 127 12.27 1.12 4.57
C SER A 127 12.07 2.38 5.42
N LEU A 128 10.83 2.68 5.81
CA LEU A 128 10.50 3.87 6.59
C LEU A 128 11.13 3.88 7.98
N VAL A 129 11.13 2.75 8.70
CA VAL A 129 11.72 2.70 10.05
C VAL A 129 13.25 2.77 10.03
N LEU A 130 13.88 2.45 8.90
CA LEU A 130 15.32 2.61 8.68
C LEU A 130 15.67 4.05 8.29
N ASN A 131 14.88 4.66 7.39
CA ASN A 131 15.11 6.00 6.88
C ASN A 131 14.69 7.10 7.86
N PHE A 132 13.73 6.81 8.75
CA PHE A 132 13.25 7.72 9.81
C PHE A 132 13.41 7.07 11.20
N PRO A 133 14.64 6.98 11.73
CA PRO A 133 14.96 6.20 12.93
C PRO A 133 14.38 6.77 14.24
N THR A 134 13.80 7.97 14.20
CA THR A 134 13.09 8.58 15.34
C THR A 134 11.68 8.01 15.53
N ILE A 135 11.20 7.21 14.56
CA ILE A 135 9.93 6.50 14.65
C ILE A 135 9.97 5.50 15.82
N LYS A 136 9.10 5.73 16.79
CA LYS A 136 8.85 4.84 17.92
C LYS A 136 7.84 3.75 17.54
N ARG A 137 6.86 4.07 16.70
CA ARG A 137 5.88 3.09 16.20
C ARG A 137 5.44 3.40 14.77
N ALA A 138 5.41 2.37 13.93
CA ALA A 138 4.83 2.43 12.59
C ALA A 138 3.89 1.25 12.34
N ARG A 139 2.68 1.53 11.86
CA ARG A 139 1.63 0.54 11.56
C ARG A 139 1.02 0.82 10.19
N PHE A 140 0.48 -0.22 9.59
CA PHE A 140 -0.32 -0.15 8.36
C PHE A 140 -1.70 -0.71 8.63
N TRP A 141 -2.73 0.01 8.20
CA TRP A 141 -4.14 -0.32 8.39
C TRP A 141 -4.83 -0.44 7.04
N MET A 142 -5.53 -1.54 6.83
CA MET A 142 -6.30 -1.77 5.60
C MET A 142 -7.76 -2.06 5.92
N THR A 143 -8.69 -1.49 5.16
CA THR A 143 -10.11 -1.80 5.32
C THR A 143 -10.46 -3.16 4.72
N PHE A 144 -11.21 -3.97 5.46
CA PHE A 144 -11.86 -5.17 4.92
C PHE A 144 -13.33 -5.22 5.33
N GLY A 145 -14.21 -5.39 4.34
CA GLY A 145 -15.62 -5.66 4.60
C GLY A 145 -15.82 -7.01 5.26
N GLN A 146 -16.77 -7.10 6.21
CA GLN A 146 -17.08 -8.36 6.90
C GLN A 146 -17.50 -9.49 5.94
N GLU A 147 -18.21 -9.14 4.87
CA GLU A 147 -18.59 -10.10 3.82
C GLU A 147 -17.37 -10.59 3.05
N TYR A 148 -16.43 -9.72 2.71
CA TYR A 148 -15.17 -10.08 2.05
C TYR A 148 -14.36 -11.08 2.90
N LEU A 149 -14.18 -10.80 4.20
CA LEU A 149 -13.49 -11.72 5.12
C LEU A 149 -14.23 -13.05 5.28
N THR A 150 -15.56 -13.03 5.21
CA THR A 150 -16.36 -14.26 5.27
C THR A 150 -16.13 -15.13 4.03
N HIS A 151 -16.14 -14.56 2.83
CA HIS A 151 -15.82 -15.27 1.59
C HIS A 151 -14.40 -15.83 1.62
N LEU A 152 -13.42 -15.02 2.02
CA LEU A 152 -12.03 -15.42 2.14
C LEU A 152 -11.86 -16.64 3.05
N ARG A 153 -12.47 -16.60 4.25
CA ARG A 153 -12.45 -17.73 5.19
C ARG A 153 -13.09 -18.98 4.61
N VAL A 154 -14.21 -18.87 3.88
CA VAL A 154 -14.84 -20.02 3.22
C VAL A 154 -13.92 -20.60 2.15
N ILE A 155 -13.37 -19.77 1.27
CA ILE A 155 -12.43 -20.16 0.20
C ILE A 155 -11.23 -20.93 0.78
N GLN A 156 -10.66 -20.44 1.90
CA GLN A 156 -9.57 -21.12 2.59
C GLN A 156 -10.00 -22.46 3.19
N ASN A 157 -11.11 -22.48 3.94
CA ASN A 157 -11.57 -23.67 4.66
C ASN A 157 -11.92 -24.84 3.74
N ILE A 158 -12.41 -24.56 2.52
CA ILE A 158 -12.71 -25.60 1.53
C ILE A 158 -11.50 -25.95 0.65
N GLY A 159 -10.34 -25.33 0.88
CA GLY A 159 -9.09 -25.63 0.18
C GLY A 159 -8.92 -24.97 -1.19
N MET A 160 -9.77 -24.01 -1.56
CA MET A 160 -9.66 -23.31 -2.86
C MET A 160 -8.51 -22.31 -2.93
N ALA A 161 -7.94 -21.93 -1.78
CA ALA A 161 -6.73 -21.10 -1.70
C ALA A 161 -5.41 -21.90 -1.76
N ARG A 162 -5.46 -23.23 -1.92
CA ARG A 162 -4.27 -24.08 -1.92
C ARG A 162 -3.40 -23.86 -3.16
N ILE A 163 -2.08 -23.85 -2.94
CA ILE A 163 -1.05 -23.77 -3.99
C ILE A 163 -0.50 -25.14 -4.38
N ASP A 164 -0.71 -26.15 -3.54
CA ASP A 164 -0.25 -27.50 -3.80
C ASP A 164 -1.21 -28.24 -4.75
N PRO A 165 -0.68 -29.03 -5.69
CA PRO A 165 -1.49 -29.67 -6.70
C PRO A 165 -2.39 -30.77 -6.14
N ILE A 166 -3.56 -30.94 -6.76
CA ILE A 166 -4.48 -32.07 -6.56
C ILE A 166 -4.77 -32.76 -7.89
N ILE A 167 -5.15 -34.04 -7.85
CA ILE A 167 -5.58 -34.77 -9.05
C ILE A 167 -7.11 -34.70 -9.16
N TYR A 168 -7.60 -34.15 -10.27
CA TYR A 168 -9.01 -34.13 -10.65
C TYR A 168 -9.18 -34.76 -12.03
N ASN A 169 -9.94 -35.88 -12.11
CA ASN A 169 -10.14 -36.64 -13.36
C ASN A 169 -8.84 -37.02 -14.09
N GLY A 170 -7.78 -37.34 -13.34
CA GLY A 170 -6.47 -37.70 -13.90
C GLY A 170 -5.62 -36.52 -14.38
N VAL A 171 -6.09 -35.28 -14.17
CA VAL A 171 -5.36 -34.05 -14.47
C VAL A 171 -4.91 -33.40 -13.16
N GLU A 172 -3.66 -32.96 -13.12
CA GLU A 172 -3.13 -32.17 -12.01
C GLU A 172 -3.65 -30.72 -12.09
N ILE A 173 -4.26 -30.24 -11.01
CA ILE A 173 -4.79 -28.88 -10.90
C ILE A 173 -4.30 -28.25 -9.61
N VAL A 174 -3.90 -26.98 -9.67
CA VAL A 174 -3.64 -26.15 -8.49
C VAL A 174 -4.91 -25.36 -8.16
N PRO A 175 -5.56 -25.57 -6.98
CA PRO A 175 -6.86 -24.97 -6.67
C PRO A 175 -6.93 -23.45 -6.82
N ILE A 176 -5.92 -22.70 -6.37
CA ILE A 176 -5.90 -21.23 -6.50
C ILE A 176 -5.90 -20.76 -7.95
N GLN A 177 -5.28 -21.52 -8.87
CA GLN A 177 -5.28 -21.21 -10.30
C GLN A 177 -6.68 -21.41 -10.90
N PHE A 178 -7.41 -22.44 -10.45
CA PHE A 178 -8.80 -22.64 -10.85
C PHE A 178 -9.71 -21.56 -10.28
N LEU A 179 -9.52 -21.17 -9.00
CA LEU A 179 -10.25 -20.07 -8.39
C LEU A 179 -10.10 -18.78 -9.22
N LYS A 180 -8.86 -18.46 -9.61
CA LYS A 180 -8.59 -17.32 -10.50
C LYS A 180 -9.36 -17.39 -11.83
N ALA A 181 -9.56 -18.57 -12.38
CA ALA A 181 -10.28 -18.73 -13.65
C ALA A 181 -11.80 -18.57 -13.52
N VAL A 182 -12.38 -18.73 -12.32
CA VAL A 182 -13.83 -18.59 -12.09
C VAL A 182 -14.23 -17.24 -11.48
N LEU A 183 -13.29 -16.49 -10.90
CA LEU A 183 -13.52 -15.13 -10.43
C LEU A 183 -13.66 -14.16 -11.60
N PRO A 184 -14.42 -13.05 -11.43
CA PRO A 184 -14.49 -12.01 -12.45
C PRO A 184 -13.10 -11.47 -12.82
N ASP A 185 -12.89 -11.14 -14.10
CA ASP A 185 -11.68 -10.46 -14.54
C ASP A 185 -11.60 -9.08 -13.85
N PRO A 186 -10.54 -8.76 -13.09
CA PRO A 186 -10.39 -7.47 -12.42
C PRO A 186 -10.58 -6.27 -13.37
N LYS A 187 -10.18 -6.40 -14.64
CA LYS A 187 -10.39 -5.33 -15.64
C LYS A 187 -11.86 -5.07 -15.95
N SER A 188 -12.69 -6.11 -15.87
CA SER A 188 -14.13 -6.01 -16.14
C SER A 188 -14.90 -5.36 -14.98
N LEU A 189 -14.33 -5.34 -13.77
CA LEU A 189 -14.97 -4.74 -12.60
C LEU A 189 -15.13 -3.22 -12.73
N GLY A 190 -14.16 -2.54 -13.36
CA GLY A 190 -14.10 -1.08 -13.41
C GLY A 190 -15.37 -0.41 -13.96
N ALA A 191 -16.06 -1.03 -14.92
CA ALA A 191 -17.23 -0.44 -15.56
C ALA A 191 -18.43 -0.22 -14.62
N ASN A 192 -18.52 -0.99 -13.52
CA ASN A 192 -19.60 -0.89 -12.54
C ASN A 192 -19.07 -0.57 -11.14
N TYR A 193 -17.81 -0.14 -11.04
CA TYR A 193 -17.18 0.13 -9.75
C TYR A 193 -17.48 1.57 -9.34
N THR A 194 -18.23 1.74 -8.27
CA THR A 194 -18.57 3.06 -7.70
C THR A 194 -17.92 3.26 -6.34
N GLY A 195 -17.90 4.49 -5.84
CA GLY A 195 -17.28 4.84 -4.57
C GLY A 195 -15.80 5.22 -4.73
N GLN A 196 -15.09 5.30 -3.60
CA GLN A 196 -13.76 5.92 -3.56
C GLN A 196 -12.75 5.06 -2.80
N THR A 197 -11.48 5.21 -3.15
CA THR A 197 -10.36 4.86 -2.28
C THR A 197 -9.94 6.09 -1.47
N SER A 198 -9.34 5.88 -0.30
CA SER A 198 -8.71 6.91 0.53
C SER A 198 -7.47 6.32 1.16
N ILE A 199 -6.30 6.83 0.76
CA ILE A 199 -5.00 6.32 1.22
C ILE A 199 -4.16 7.49 1.73
N GLY A 200 -3.54 7.33 2.90
CA GLY A 200 -2.78 8.40 3.51
C GLY A 200 -1.95 8.00 4.74
N CYS A 201 -1.29 8.99 5.32
CA CYS A 201 -0.37 8.85 6.45
C CYS A 201 -0.78 9.78 7.59
N ARG A 202 -1.19 9.18 8.72
CA ARG A 202 -1.42 9.88 9.99
C ARG A 202 -0.12 9.87 10.78
N ILE A 203 0.39 11.05 11.07
CA ILE A 203 1.73 11.27 11.58
C ILE A 203 1.65 12.11 12.86
N ARG A 204 2.36 11.66 13.90
CA ARG A 204 2.59 12.45 15.10
C ARG A 204 4.08 12.52 15.40
N GLY A 205 4.57 13.71 15.71
CA GLY A 205 5.98 13.99 15.90
C GLY A 205 6.21 15.30 16.62
N VAL A 206 7.45 15.80 16.57
CA VAL A 206 7.86 17.04 17.22
C VAL A 206 8.38 18.02 16.19
N LYS A 207 8.01 19.29 16.33
CA LYS A 207 8.59 20.44 15.61
C LYS A 207 8.89 21.55 16.60
N ASN A 208 10.10 22.11 16.59
CA ASN A 208 10.51 23.18 17.51
C ASN A 208 10.29 22.85 19.01
N GLY A 209 10.36 21.56 19.38
CA GLY A 209 10.15 21.09 20.75
C GLY A 209 8.68 20.90 21.16
N GLU A 210 7.72 21.16 20.28
CA GLU A 210 6.28 20.95 20.52
C GLU A 210 5.76 19.75 19.74
N GLU A 211 4.82 19.00 20.33
CA GLU A 211 4.17 17.87 19.66
C GLU A 211 3.12 18.36 18.66
N HIS A 212 3.14 17.81 17.45
CA HIS A 212 2.19 18.11 16.39
C HIS A 212 1.61 16.83 15.79
N THR A 213 0.39 16.93 15.28
CA THR A 213 -0.25 15.89 14.48
C THR A 213 -0.46 16.37 13.05
N TYR A 214 -0.42 15.44 12.11
CA TYR A 214 -0.49 15.73 10.70
C TYR A 214 -1.12 14.56 9.96
N TYR A 215 -1.99 14.86 9.00
CA TYR A 215 -2.58 13.85 8.13
C TYR A 215 -2.52 14.33 6.69
N ILE A 216 -1.84 13.55 5.85
CA ILE A 216 -1.79 13.73 4.41
C ILE A 216 -2.41 12.52 3.71
N TYR A 217 -3.31 12.75 2.76
CA TYR A 217 -4.02 11.68 2.06
C TYR A 217 -4.46 12.08 0.66
N ASN A 218 -4.81 11.07 -0.15
CA ASN A 218 -5.51 11.20 -1.41
C ASN A 218 -6.83 10.42 -1.34
N ASN A 219 -7.88 10.98 -1.92
CA ASN A 219 -9.07 10.22 -2.29
C ASN A 219 -9.12 10.08 -3.81
N CYS A 220 -9.41 8.88 -4.31
CA CYS A 220 -9.53 8.60 -5.73
C CYS A 220 -10.89 7.94 -6.02
N ASP A 221 -11.61 8.48 -7.01
CA ASP A 221 -12.93 8.00 -7.39
C ASP A 221 -12.83 6.91 -8.46
N HIS A 222 -13.52 5.78 -8.24
CA HIS A 222 -13.48 4.64 -9.16
C HIS A 222 -14.05 4.97 -10.54
N GLU A 223 -15.12 5.77 -10.59
CA GLU A 223 -15.78 6.12 -11.85
C GLU A 223 -14.93 7.10 -12.66
N GLU A 224 -14.33 8.10 -12.00
CA GLU A 224 -13.43 9.05 -12.66
C GLU A 224 -12.16 8.36 -13.17
N ALA A 225 -11.52 7.50 -12.36
CA ALA A 225 -10.38 6.70 -12.79
C ALA A 225 -10.70 5.83 -14.01
N PHE A 226 -11.90 5.22 -14.03
CA PHE A 226 -12.36 4.41 -15.15
C PHE A 226 -12.64 5.23 -16.41
N LYS A 227 -13.25 6.42 -16.28
CA LYS A 227 -13.48 7.32 -17.42
C LYS A 227 -12.18 7.76 -18.10
N GLU A 228 -11.12 7.98 -17.32
CA GLU A 228 -9.83 8.42 -17.85
C GLU A 228 -9.02 7.27 -18.47
N THR A 229 -8.90 6.14 -17.76
CA THR A 229 -7.93 5.09 -18.08
C THR A 229 -8.55 3.75 -18.48
N GLY A 230 -9.86 3.59 -18.29
CA GLY A 230 -10.54 2.30 -18.41
C GLY A 230 -10.20 1.33 -17.27
N THR A 231 -9.64 1.83 -16.15
CA THR A 231 -9.27 1.01 -14.99
C THR A 231 -9.82 1.62 -13.69
N GLN A 232 -10.02 0.77 -12.68
CA GLN A 232 -10.53 1.16 -11.36
C GLN A 232 -9.46 1.88 -10.52
N ALA A 233 -9.90 2.58 -9.46
CA ALA A 233 -9.04 3.49 -8.69
C ALA A 233 -7.80 2.84 -8.08
N VAL A 234 -7.85 1.57 -7.64
CA VAL A 234 -6.68 0.88 -7.06
C VAL A 234 -5.56 0.65 -8.10
N SER A 235 -5.92 0.41 -9.37
CA SER A 235 -4.93 0.33 -10.47
C SER A 235 -4.43 1.72 -10.83
N TYR A 236 -5.31 2.71 -10.81
CA TYR A 236 -4.99 4.10 -11.10
C TYR A 236 -4.01 4.69 -10.08
N THR A 237 -4.29 4.53 -8.78
CA THR A 237 -3.47 5.00 -7.66
C THR A 237 -2.08 4.36 -7.66
N THR A 238 -1.93 3.16 -8.22
CA THR A 238 -0.62 2.51 -8.39
C THR A 238 0.08 2.95 -9.68
N GLY A 239 -0.67 3.07 -10.78
CA GLY A 239 -0.14 3.33 -12.11
C GLY A 239 0.36 4.76 -12.31
N VAL A 240 -0.36 5.75 -11.78
CA VAL A 240 0.03 7.17 -11.88
C VAL A 240 1.37 7.44 -11.19
N PRO A 241 1.61 7.02 -9.92
CA PRO A 241 2.91 7.16 -9.28
C PRO A 241 4.04 6.43 -10.00
N ALA A 242 3.79 5.25 -10.57
CA ALA A 242 4.81 4.50 -11.31
C ALA A 242 5.26 5.27 -12.56
N ALA A 243 4.31 5.84 -13.31
CA ALA A 243 4.61 6.71 -14.44
C ALA A 243 5.34 7.98 -14.01
N LEU A 244 4.91 8.60 -12.90
CA LEU A 244 5.51 9.83 -12.39
C LEU A 244 6.93 9.60 -11.86
N GLY A 245 7.21 8.50 -11.17
CA GLY A 245 8.56 8.14 -10.72
C GLY A 245 9.52 7.92 -11.89
N ALA A 246 9.05 7.30 -12.98
CA ALA A 246 9.82 7.20 -14.22
C ALA A 246 10.10 8.58 -14.83
N ALA A 247 9.12 9.50 -14.78
CA ALA A 247 9.31 10.88 -15.21
C ALA A 247 10.32 11.64 -14.32
N MET A 248 10.29 11.45 -12.99
CA MET A 248 11.27 12.05 -12.06
C MET A 248 12.70 11.60 -12.38
N PHE A 249 12.89 10.32 -12.72
CA PHE A 249 14.19 9.82 -13.18
C PHE A 249 14.60 10.47 -14.51
N ALA A 250 13.70 10.51 -15.49
CA ALA A 250 13.97 11.05 -16.82
C ALA A 250 14.30 12.56 -16.80
N LYS A 251 13.64 13.32 -15.92
CA LYS A 251 13.89 14.75 -15.67
C LYS A 251 15.20 14.99 -14.90
N GLY A 252 15.79 13.96 -14.31
CA GLY A 252 17.04 14.03 -13.56
C GLY A 252 16.86 14.30 -12.07
N TYR A 253 15.65 14.59 -11.58
CA TYR A 253 15.38 14.85 -10.16
C TYR A 253 15.70 13.63 -9.29
N TRP A 254 15.37 12.43 -9.77
CA TRP A 254 15.61 11.17 -9.04
C TRP A 254 16.75 10.34 -9.63
N ARG A 255 17.73 10.98 -10.28
CA ARG A 255 18.88 10.30 -10.87
C ARG A 255 20.03 10.16 -9.85
N LYS A 256 19.97 9.12 -9.03
CA LYS A 256 20.95 8.80 -7.97
C LYS A 256 21.49 7.38 -8.16
N PRO A 257 22.80 7.17 -8.44
CA PRO A 257 23.34 5.82 -8.54
C PRO A 257 23.08 4.98 -7.29
N GLY A 258 22.79 3.70 -7.45
CA GLY A 258 22.43 2.77 -6.37
C GLY A 258 20.97 2.32 -6.40
N VAL A 259 20.55 1.66 -5.31
CA VAL A 259 19.19 1.18 -5.09
C VAL A 259 18.59 1.97 -3.95
N HIS A 260 17.46 2.64 -4.22
CA HIS A 260 16.85 3.61 -3.31
C HIS A 260 15.34 3.38 -3.21
N ASN A 261 14.80 3.43 -2.00
CA ASN A 261 13.36 3.59 -1.79
C ASN A 261 12.96 5.05 -2.06
N VAL A 262 11.69 5.30 -2.38
CA VAL A 262 11.23 6.63 -2.85
C VAL A 262 11.41 7.75 -1.81
N GLU A 263 11.36 7.44 -0.52
CA GLU A 263 11.59 8.41 0.57
C GLU A 263 13.04 8.89 0.69
N GLU A 264 13.99 8.24 -0.01
CA GLU A 264 15.40 8.66 -0.06
C GLU A 264 15.67 9.77 -1.09
N PHE A 265 14.64 10.15 -1.86
CA PHE A 265 14.69 11.24 -2.83
C PHE A 265 13.96 12.49 -2.31
N ASP A 266 14.19 13.62 -2.98
CA ASP A 266 13.41 14.84 -2.71
C ASP A 266 11.94 14.64 -3.11
N PRO A 267 10.97 14.76 -2.18
CA PRO A 267 9.55 14.55 -2.47
C PRO A 267 8.91 15.70 -3.26
N ASP A 268 9.45 16.92 -3.16
CA ASP A 268 8.83 18.14 -3.70
C ASP A 268 8.51 18.08 -5.21
N PRO A 269 9.44 17.70 -6.11
CA PRO A 269 9.14 17.65 -7.54
C PRO A 269 8.09 16.59 -7.90
N PHE A 270 7.99 15.52 -7.11
CA PHE A 270 6.98 14.49 -7.31
C PHE A 270 5.60 15.01 -6.87
N LEU A 271 5.49 15.58 -5.67
CA LEU A 271 4.23 16.07 -5.14
C LEU A 271 3.68 17.29 -5.88
N ALA A 272 4.55 18.10 -6.48
CA ALA A 272 4.16 19.22 -7.34
C ALA A 272 3.39 18.77 -8.60
N GLU A 273 3.66 17.56 -9.10
CA GLU A 273 3.01 17.03 -10.30
C GLU A 273 1.90 16.03 -9.99
N LEU A 274 1.94 15.35 -8.84
CA LEU A 274 1.02 14.26 -8.48
C LEU A 274 -0.47 14.66 -8.62
N GLY A 275 -0.83 15.85 -8.14
CA GLY A 275 -2.20 16.35 -8.23
C GLY A 275 -2.66 16.64 -9.66
N GLU A 276 -1.78 17.19 -10.50
CA GLU A 276 -2.07 17.45 -11.92
C GLU A 276 -2.19 16.15 -12.73
N GLN A 277 -1.52 15.07 -12.29
CA GLN A 277 -1.63 13.73 -12.86
C GLN A 277 -2.84 12.94 -12.32
N GLY A 278 -3.78 13.61 -11.63
CA GLY A 278 -5.07 13.04 -11.22
C GLY A 278 -5.11 12.43 -9.82
N LEU A 279 -4.05 12.59 -9.01
CA LEU A 279 -4.02 12.18 -7.61
C LEU A 279 -3.83 13.39 -6.67
N PRO A 280 -4.79 14.33 -6.61
CA PRO A 280 -4.71 15.47 -5.71
C PRO A 280 -4.68 15.01 -4.25
N TRP A 281 -3.82 15.63 -3.45
CA TRP A 281 -3.64 15.28 -2.05
C TRP A 281 -4.06 16.44 -1.14
N VAL A 282 -4.39 16.11 0.11
CA VAL A 282 -4.88 17.04 1.12
C VAL A 282 -4.04 16.92 2.38
N GLU A 283 -3.71 18.06 2.98
CA GLU A 283 -3.02 18.16 4.27
C GLU A 283 -3.96 18.67 5.36
N LEU A 284 -3.90 18.05 6.53
CA LEU A 284 -4.56 18.48 7.75
C LEU A 284 -3.53 18.56 8.88
N HIS A 285 -3.55 19.66 9.63
CA HIS A 285 -2.58 19.96 10.69
C HIS A 285 -3.26 20.08 12.03
N ASP A 286 -2.60 19.60 13.09
CA ASP A 286 -3.02 19.71 14.49
C ASP A 286 -4.45 19.21 14.74
N ILE A 287 -4.84 18.15 14.02
CA ILE A 287 -6.12 17.47 14.15
C ILE A 287 -6.04 16.29 15.11
N ASN A 288 -7.18 15.83 15.61
CA ASN A 288 -7.26 14.53 16.26
C ASN A 288 -7.21 13.42 15.19
N LEU A 289 -6.14 12.64 15.18
CA LEU A 289 -5.92 11.56 14.21
C LEU A 289 -6.81 10.33 14.45
N GLU A 290 -7.53 10.28 15.57
CA GLU A 290 -8.39 9.16 15.96
C GLU A 290 -9.89 9.49 15.81
N LEU A 291 -10.26 10.69 15.32
CA LEU A 291 -11.65 11.12 15.08
C LEU A 291 -12.05 11.05 13.61
#